data_AF-R7PZS4-F1
#
_entry.id   AF-R7PZS4-F1
#
_cell.length_a   1.000
_cell.length_b   1.000
_cell.length_c   1.000
_cell.angle_alpha   90.00
_cell.angle_beta   90.00
_cell.angle_gamma   90.00
#
_symmetry.space_group_name_H-M   'P 1'
#
loop_
_entity.id
_entity.type
_entity.pdbx_description
1 polymer ?
#
loop_
_entity_poly.entity_id
_entity_poly.type
_entity_poly.pdbx_seq_one_letter_code
_entity_poly.pdbx_strand_id
1 'polypeptide(L)'
;MDLRHSPQTRPEYDRIHDGHVYSVCERGLGIIEDKDGFSYVTDDDPLFGLSIHRVHAYVCFDPKKHSDDEQELKKALMAKMKELEGKRFEDPAKSFNKKAGWLSKYLDYTVDDDGLMRLSYKNNAMTFFRNRAGMFVMITPNMDWETVMTSYDARNNVEMAFDIFRSEPDGKRGRTGDPVRARGRLFIKFLALMIRVRMQRKCPRRGSKD
;
A
#
# COMPACT_ATOMS: atom_id res chain seq x y z
N MET A 1 -20.35 5.72 17.80
CA MET A 1 -20.88 4.69 16.89
C MET A 1 -19.69 3.81 16.51
N ASP A 2 -19.69 2.59 17.04
CA ASP A 2 -18.55 1.67 17.10
C ASP A 2 -18.35 0.99 15.74
N LEU A 3 -17.22 1.25 15.05
CA LEU A 3 -16.78 0.53 13.85
C LEU A 3 -16.22 -0.85 14.22
N ARG A 4 -17.04 -1.68 14.87
CA ARG A 4 -16.70 -3.07 15.25
C ARG A 4 -17.32 -4.10 14.33
N HIS A 5 -17.13 -3.97 13.03
CA HIS A 5 -17.29 -5.08 12.11
C HIS A 5 -16.10 -5.06 11.17
N SER A 6 -15.06 -5.83 11.53
CA SER A 6 -14.15 -6.35 10.51
C SER A 6 -14.93 -7.42 9.76
N PRO A 7 -15.22 -7.27 8.46
CA PRO A 7 -15.51 -8.45 7.68
C PRO A 7 -14.16 -9.17 7.55
N GLN A 8 -13.97 -10.23 8.35
CA GLN A 8 -13.10 -11.30 7.91
C GLN A 8 -13.83 -11.99 6.75
N THR A 9 -13.86 -11.34 5.59
CA THR A 9 -14.14 -12.03 4.33
C THR A 9 -12.95 -12.95 4.12
N ARG A 10 -13.10 -14.20 4.60
CA ARG A 10 -12.16 -15.26 4.26
C ARG A 10 -12.11 -15.34 2.74
N PRO A 11 -10.91 -15.48 2.15
CA PRO A 11 -10.82 -15.69 0.72
C PRO A 11 -11.62 -16.95 0.35
N GLU A 12 -12.40 -16.84 -0.73
CA GLU A 12 -13.32 -17.89 -1.16
C GLU A 12 -12.60 -18.97 -1.96
N TYR A 13 -11.50 -18.61 -2.63
CA TYR A 13 -10.65 -19.52 -3.39
C TYR A 13 -9.29 -18.87 -3.69
N ASP A 14 -8.32 -19.68 -4.15
CA ASP A 14 -7.01 -19.21 -4.59
C ASP A 14 -6.94 -19.06 -6.12
N ARG A 15 -6.20 -18.05 -6.59
CA ARG A 15 -5.90 -17.78 -8.00
C ARG A 15 -4.40 -17.63 -8.20
N ILE A 16 -3.94 -17.99 -9.39
CA ILE A 16 -2.55 -17.78 -9.81
C ILE A 16 -2.55 -16.70 -10.90
N HIS A 17 -1.68 -15.71 -10.76
CA HIS A 17 -1.37 -14.76 -11.82
C HIS A 17 0.15 -14.56 -11.87
N ASP A 18 0.74 -14.68 -13.06
CA ASP A 18 2.20 -14.64 -13.30
C ASP A 18 3.03 -15.53 -12.34
N GLY A 19 2.51 -16.74 -12.04
CA GLY A 19 3.15 -17.69 -11.12
C GLY A 19 3.08 -17.31 -9.64
N HIS A 20 2.38 -16.23 -9.30
CA HIS A 20 2.13 -15.79 -7.93
C HIS A 20 0.72 -16.15 -7.48
N VAL A 21 0.60 -16.66 -6.25
CA VAL A 21 -0.67 -17.13 -5.67
C VAL A 21 -1.31 -15.99 -4.88
N TYR A 22 -2.60 -15.77 -5.13
CA TYR A 22 -3.44 -14.82 -4.43
C TYR A 22 -4.63 -15.56 -3.86
N SER A 23 -5.02 -15.23 -2.64
CA SER A 23 -6.31 -15.66 -2.09
C SER A 23 -7.34 -14.56 -2.39
N VAL A 24 -8.45 -14.91 -3.02
CA VAL A 24 -9.36 -13.94 -3.65
C VAL A 24 -10.79 -14.14 -3.17
N CYS A 25 -11.49 -13.03 -3.04
CA CYS A 25 -12.90 -12.94 -2.71
C CYS A 25 -13.55 -11.95 -3.68
N GLU A 26 -14.51 -12.42 -4.47
CA GLU A 26 -15.25 -11.61 -5.45
C GLU A 26 -16.50 -11.01 -4.81
N ARG A 27 -16.77 -9.73 -5.00
CA ARG A 27 -17.95 -9.06 -4.46
C ARG A 27 -18.59 -8.13 -5.48
N GLY A 28 -19.91 -8.11 -5.49
CA GLY A 28 -20.66 -6.97 -6.02
C GLY A 28 -20.57 -5.79 -5.05
N LEU A 29 -20.26 -4.60 -5.54
CA LEU A 29 -20.37 -3.36 -4.78
C LEU A 29 -21.44 -2.46 -5.40
N GLY A 30 -22.44 -2.10 -4.61
CA GLY A 30 -23.44 -1.11 -4.94
C GLY A 30 -22.97 0.26 -4.46
N ILE A 31 -23.15 1.28 -5.29
CA ILE A 31 -22.89 2.68 -4.92
C ILE A 31 -24.23 3.32 -4.60
N ILE A 32 -24.36 3.83 -3.38
CA ILE A 32 -25.56 4.49 -2.89
C ILE A 32 -25.22 5.95 -2.63
N GLU A 33 -26.10 6.84 -3.08
CA GLU A 33 -26.05 8.25 -2.74
C GLU A 33 -26.85 8.48 -1.46
N ASP A 34 -26.19 9.04 -0.45
CA ASP A 34 -26.80 9.49 0.79
C ASP A 34 -26.70 11.02 0.90
N LYS A 35 -27.17 11.57 2.02
CA LYS A 35 -27.18 13.04 2.22
C LYS A 35 -25.78 13.64 2.33
N ASP A 36 -24.77 12.82 2.64
CA ASP A 36 -23.38 13.22 2.92
C ASP A 36 -22.41 12.81 1.79
N GLY A 37 -22.88 12.10 0.75
CA GLY A 37 -22.12 11.75 -0.44
C GLY A 37 -22.44 10.37 -0.99
N PHE A 38 -21.39 9.63 -1.38
CA PHE A 38 -21.51 8.27 -1.91
C PHE A 38 -20.92 7.25 -0.93
N SER A 39 -21.67 6.18 -0.68
CA SER A 39 -21.24 5.04 0.11
C SER A 39 -21.26 3.75 -0.72
N TYR A 40 -20.42 2.79 -0.33
CA TYR A 40 -20.38 1.47 -0.93
C TYR A 40 -21.08 0.47 -0.02
N VAL A 41 -21.96 -0.35 -0.61
CA VAL A 41 -22.59 -1.50 0.05
C VAL A 41 -22.20 -2.78 -0.68
N THR A 42 -22.03 -3.86 0.09
CA THR A 42 -21.70 -5.19 -0.45
C THR A 42 -22.96 -5.94 -0.86
N ASP A 43 -22.80 -6.99 -1.67
CA ASP A 43 -23.89 -7.80 -2.22
C ASP A 43 -24.71 -8.59 -1.19
N ASP A 44 -24.23 -8.71 0.05
CA ASP A 44 -24.97 -9.24 1.20
C ASP A 44 -25.80 -8.17 1.93
N ASP A 45 -25.66 -6.89 1.60
CA ASP A 45 -26.45 -5.80 2.17
C ASP A 45 -27.81 -5.67 1.45
N PRO A 46 -28.95 -5.59 2.17
CA PRO A 46 -30.27 -5.38 1.56
C PRO A 46 -30.35 -4.14 0.65
N LEU A 47 -29.56 -3.11 0.93
CA LEU A 47 -29.51 -1.88 0.15
C LEU A 47 -28.80 -2.06 -1.21
N PHE A 48 -28.03 -3.13 -1.39
CA PHE A 48 -27.38 -3.44 -2.67
C PHE A 48 -28.39 -3.54 -3.82
N GLY A 49 -29.56 -4.14 -3.55
CA GLY A 49 -30.65 -4.24 -4.53
C GLY A 49 -31.17 -2.89 -5.02
N LEU A 50 -31.04 -1.84 -4.20
CA LEU A 50 -31.51 -0.48 -4.48
C LEU A 50 -30.44 0.39 -5.18
N SER A 51 -29.19 -0.09 -5.25
CA SER A 51 -28.10 0.65 -5.91
C SER A 51 -28.32 0.74 -7.43
N ILE A 52 -28.26 1.96 -7.96
CA ILE A 52 -28.36 2.25 -9.40
C ILE A 52 -27.03 1.91 -10.09
N HIS A 53 -25.91 2.20 -9.43
CA HIS A 53 -24.58 1.92 -9.93
C HIS A 53 -24.00 0.72 -9.19
N ARG A 54 -23.56 -0.28 -9.96
CA ARG A 54 -22.93 -1.48 -9.44
C ARG A 54 -21.60 -1.68 -10.14
N VAL A 55 -20.63 -2.11 -9.36
CA VAL A 55 -19.29 -2.45 -9.83
C VAL A 55 -18.89 -3.80 -9.23
N HIS A 56 -17.92 -4.44 -9.85
CA HIS A 56 -17.34 -5.68 -9.38
C HIS A 56 -16.05 -5.39 -8.61
N ALA A 57 -15.80 -6.15 -7.56
CA ALA A 57 -14.61 -6.00 -6.73
C ALA A 57 -13.92 -7.33 -6.48
N TYR A 58 -12.60 -7.34 -6.66
CA TYR A 58 -11.74 -8.42 -6.19
C TYR A 58 -11.04 -7.96 -4.92
N VAL A 59 -11.36 -8.60 -3.80
CA VAL A 59 -10.62 -8.46 -2.54
C VAL A 59 -9.52 -9.51 -2.55
N CYS A 60 -8.27 -9.07 -2.61
CA CYS A 60 -7.11 -9.91 -2.81
C CYS A 60 -6.22 -9.91 -1.57
N PHE A 61 -5.75 -11.08 -1.19
CA PHE A 61 -4.67 -11.28 -0.25
C PHE A 61 -3.44 -11.82 -0.99
N ASP A 62 -2.34 -11.07 -0.90
CA ASP A 62 -1.03 -11.47 -1.41
C ASP A 62 -0.15 -11.91 -0.21
N PRO A 63 0.14 -13.21 -0.06
CA PRO A 63 0.93 -13.73 1.06
C PRO A 63 2.39 -13.28 1.03
N LYS A 64 2.97 -13.06 -0.16
CA LYS A 64 4.34 -12.58 -0.30
C LYS A 64 4.42 -11.13 0.12
N LYS A 65 3.52 -10.29 -0.38
CA LYS A 65 3.41 -8.89 0.02
C LYS A 65 3.13 -8.74 1.51
N HIS A 66 2.27 -9.58 2.09
CA HIS A 66 2.05 -9.61 3.53
C HIS A 66 3.36 -9.84 4.30
N SER A 67 4.14 -10.85 3.90
CA SER A 67 5.46 -11.11 4.51
C SER A 67 6.41 -9.93 4.34
N ASP A 68 6.49 -9.36 3.14
CA ASP A 68 7.38 -8.22 2.85
C ASP A 68 6.99 -6.98 3.70
N ASP A 69 5.71 -6.62 3.71
CA ASP A 69 5.14 -5.53 4.52
C ASP A 69 5.43 -5.71 6.02
N GLU A 70 5.24 -6.92 6.55
CA GLU A 70 5.56 -7.25 7.97
C GLU A 70 7.05 -7.10 8.27
N GLN A 71 7.92 -7.59 7.38
CA GLN A 71 9.36 -7.50 7.56
C GLN A 71 9.86 -6.06 7.50
N GLU A 72 9.36 -5.26 6.55
CA GLU A 72 9.73 -3.85 6.42
C GLU A 72 9.33 -3.06 7.67
N LEU A 73 8.08 -3.23 8.15
CA LEU A 73 7.62 -2.56 9.36
C LEU A 73 8.46 -2.99 10.57
N LYS A 74 8.72 -4.29 10.73
CA LYS A 74 9.51 -4.80 11.85
C LYS A 74 10.95 -4.26 11.83
N LYS A 75 11.60 -4.20 10.66
CA LYS A 75 12.93 -3.60 10.50
C LYS A 75 12.92 -2.12 10.89
N ALA A 76 11.92 -1.35 10.42
CA ALA A 76 11.80 0.06 10.75
C ALA A 76 11.58 0.29 12.26
N LEU A 77 10.72 -0.51 12.89
CA LEU A 77 10.46 -0.43 14.33
C LEU A 77 11.69 -0.81 15.15
N MET A 78 12.38 -1.89 14.82
CA MET A 78 13.62 -2.30 15.51
C MET A 78 14.72 -1.25 15.40
N ALA A 79 14.91 -0.68 14.21
CA ALA A 79 15.87 0.41 14.01
C ALA A 79 15.50 1.62 14.88
N LYS A 80 14.21 1.96 14.97
CA LYS A 80 13.74 3.08 15.77
C LYS A 80 13.83 2.83 17.27
N MET A 81 13.51 1.61 17.73
CA MET A 81 13.68 1.19 19.12
C MET A 81 15.15 1.29 19.52
N LYS A 82 16.07 0.75 18.71
CA LYS A 82 17.51 0.87 18.96
C LYS A 82 18.00 2.33 19.03
N GLU A 83 17.35 3.24 18.32
CA GLU A 83 17.68 4.67 18.36
C GLU A 83 17.24 5.36 19.66
N LEU A 84 16.17 4.91 20.31
CA LEU A 84 15.49 5.65 21.37
C LEU A 84 15.55 4.95 22.74
N GLU A 85 15.60 3.62 22.75
CA GLU A 85 15.61 2.78 23.95
C GLU A 85 16.80 3.11 24.86
N GLY A 86 16.55 3.22 26.17
CA GLY A 86 17.59 3.44 27.18
C GLY A 86 18.23 4.83 27.11
N LYS A 87 17.65 5.78 26.37
CA LYS A 87 18.14 7.15 26.30
C LYS A 87 17.36 8.06 27.22
N ARG A 88 18.08 9.01 27.83
CA ARG A 88 17.50 10.10 28.60
C ARG A 88 17.21 11.28 27.67
N PHE A 89 16.02 11.86 27.81
CA PHE A 89 15.60 13.04 27.07
C PHE A 89 15.09 14.09 28.05
N GLU A 90 15.40 15.36 27.79
CA GLU A 90 14.92 16.50 28.60
C GLU A 90 13.39 16.61 28.53
N ASP A 91 12.81 16.42 27.34
CA ASP A 91 11.38 16.28 27.11
C ASP A 91 11.12 14.94 26.37
N PRO A 92 10.78 13.86 27.10
CA PRO A 92 10.53 12.55 26.52
C PRO A 92 9.39 12.54 25.50
N ALA A 93 8.29 13.26 25.77
CA ALA A 93 7.11 13.28 24.91
C ALA A 93 7.42 13.92 23.56
N LYS A 94 8.04 15.11 23.59
CA LYS A 94 8.43 15.83 22.38
C LYS A 94 9.51 15.07 21.60
N SER A 95 10.47 14.47 22.29
CA SER A 95 11.54 13.68 21.67
C SER A 95 10.99 12.43 20.98
N PHE A 96 10.08 11.71 21.64
CA PHE A 96 9.41 10.55 21.06
C PHE A 96 8.62 10.92 19.82
N ASN A 97 7.70 11.89 19.91
CA ASN A 97 6.85 12.29 18.78
C ASN A 97 7.67 12.77 17.57
N LYS A 98 8.73 13.57 17.82
CA LYS A 98 9.60 14.08 16.75
C LYS A 98 10.43 12.98 16.08
N LYS A 99 10.99 12.04 16.86
CA LYS A 99 11.93 11.03 16.35
C LYS A 99 11.27 9.77 15.83
N ALA A 100 10.16 9.34 16.44
CA ALA A 100 9.38 8.20 16.00
C ALA A 100 8.56 8.52 14.73
N GLY A 101 8.12 9.77 14.57
CA GLY A 101 7.38 10.20 13.39
C GLY A 101 6.13 9.33 13.17
N TRP A 102 5.97 8.79 11.96
CA TRP A 102 4.84 7.92 11.62
C TRP A 102 4.83 6.57 12.37
N LEU A 103 5.96 6.13 12.95
CA LEU A 103 6.05 4.89 13.72
C LEU A 103 5.48 5.03 15.14
N SER A 104 5.19 6.26 15.59
CA SER A 104 4.54 6.52 16.89
C SER A 104 3.15 5.86 17.02
N LYS A 105 2.49 5.56 15.89
CA LYS A 105 1.24 4.79 15.87
C LYS A 105 1.40 3.33 16.34
N TYR A 106 2.61 2.77 16.25
CA TYR A 106 2.91 1.38 16.58
C TYR A 106 3.75 1.22 17.85
N LEU A 107 4.33 2.31 18.33
CA LEU A 107 5.17 2.33 19.52
C LEU A 107 4.47 3.07 20.66
N ASP A 108 4.71 2.60 21.86
CA ASP A 108 4.47 3.34 23.09
C ASP A 108 5.78 3.58 23.81
N TYR A 109 5.79 4.53 24.75
CA TYR A 109 6.94 4.77 25.60
C TYR A 109 6.54 4.98 27.06
N THR A 110 7.43 4.55 27.94
CA THR A 110 7.44 4.87 29.37
C THR A 110 8.81 5.43 29.73
N VAL A 111 8.91 6.04 30.91
CA VAL A 111 10.18 6.51 31.46
C VAL A 111 10.38 5.76 32.77
N ASP A 112 11.52 5.09 32.91
CA ASP A 112 11.84 4.37 34.15
C ASP A 112 12.34 5.32 35.26
N ASP A 113 12.58 4.77 36.45
CA ASP A 113 12.99 5.53 37.63
C ASP A 113 14.34 6.26 37.42
N ASP A 114 15.19 5.78 36.51
CA ASP A 114 16.47 6.39 36.13
C ASP A 114 16.30 7.52 35.08
N GLY A 115 15.07 7.78 34.64
CA GLY A 115 14.75 8.77 33.62
C GLY A 115 15.04 8.29 32.20
N LEU A 116 15.19 6.98 31.99
CA LEU A 116 15.47 6.39 30.68
C LEU A 116 14.18 6.00 29.96
N MET A 117 14.13 6.28 28.66
CA MET A 117 12.99 5.93 27.82
C MET A 117 12.97 4.41 27.57
N ARG A 118 11.81 3.80 27.81
CA ARG A 118 11.51 2.39 27.53
C ARG A 118 10.39 2.28 26.52
N LEU A 119 10.61 1.55 25.44
CA LEU A 119 9.68 1.43 24.33
C LEU A 119 8.99 0.08 24.33
N SER A 120 7.72 0.09 23.94
CA SER A 120 6.93 -1.12 23.77
C SER A 120 6.11 -1.06 22.49
N TYR A 121 5.64 -2.21 22.02
CA TYR A 121 4.75 -2.29 20.87
C TYR A 121 3.30 -2.06 21.30
N LYS A 122 2.57 -1.26 20.51
CA LYS A 122 1.11 -1.19 20.58
C LYS A 122 0.52 -2.42 19.91
N ASN A 123 0.33 -3.49 20.66
CA ASN A 123 -0.13 -4.79 20.14
C ASN A 123 -1.40 -4.70 19.28
N ASN A 124 -2.37 -3.86 19.66
CA ASN A 124 -3.59 -3.67 18.86
C ASN A 124 -3.29 -3.06 17.48
N ALA A 125 -2.42 -2.05 17.42
CA ALA A 125 -2.01 -1.43 16.16
C ALA A 125 -1.18 -2.39 15.29
N MET A 126 -0.35 -3.22 15.92
CA MET A 126 0.40 -4.27 15.23
C MET A 126 -0.54 -5.33 14.64
N THR A 127 -1.48 -5.86 15.41
CA THR A 127 -2.49 -6.81 14.93
C THR A 127 -3.31 -6.22 13.78
N PHE A 128 -3.72 -4.96 13.90
CA PHE A 128 -4.47 -4.28 12.85
C PHE A 128 -3.67 -4.11 11.55
N PHE A 129 -2.38 -3.79 11.64
CA PHE A 129 -1.51 -3.77 10.48
C PHE A 129 -1.39 -5.15 9.83
N ARG A 130 -1.11 -6.19 10.62
CA ARG A 130 -0.94 -7.56 10.13
C ARG A 130 -2.20 -8.07 9.43
N ASN A 131 -3.38 -7.81 9.99
CA ASN A 131 -4.66 -8.18 9.38
C ASN A 131 -4.94 -7.49 8.03
N ARG A 132 -4.19 -6.45 7.68
CA ARG A 132 -4.35 -5.68 6.44
C ARG A 132 -3.14 -5.76 5.51
N ALA A 133 -2.00 -6.23 6.00
CA ALA A 133 -0.79 -6.40 5.21
C ALA A 133 -1.06 -7.37 4.05
N GLY A 134 -0.54 -7.06 2.87
CA GLY A 134 -0.84 -7.85 1.67
C GLY A 134 -2.30 -7.82 1.17
N MET A 135 -3.23 -7.14 1.85
CA MET A 135 -4.61 -6.97 1.38
C MET A 135 -4.73 -5.79 0.43
N PHE A 136 -5.44 -5.98 -0.69
CA PHE A 136 -5.81 -4.90 -1.59
C PHE A 136 -7.15 -5.18 -2.27
N VAL A 137 -7.81 -4.12 -2.77
CA VAL A 137 -9.10 -4.23 -3.45
C VAL A 137 -8.98 -3.64 -4.84
N MET A 138 -9.45 -4.37 -5.85
CA MET A 138 -9.53 -3.92 -7.24
C MET A 138 -11.00 -3.76 -7.62
N ILE A 139 -11.41 -2.53 -7.91
CA ILE A 139 -12.78 -2.20 -8.33
C ILE A 139 -12.79 -2.08 -9.86
N THR A 140 -13.74 -2.75 -10.51
CA THR A 140 -13.84 -2.81 -11.97
C THR A 140 -15.31 -2.79 -12.42
N PRO A 141 -15.65 -2.18 -13.57
CA PRO A 141 -17.03 -2.13 -14.06
C PRO A 141 -17.66 -3.51 -14.31
N ASN A 142 -16.93 -4.46 -14.89
CA ASN A 142 -17.27 -5.89 -15.02
C ASN A 142 -16.17 -6.61 -15.82
N MET A 143 -14.95 -6.71 -15.26
CA MET A 143 -13.82 -7.34 -15.96
C MET A 143 -13.45 -8.66 -15.26
N ASP A 144 -13.02 -9.63 -16.06
CA ASP A 144 -12.50 -10.90 -15.56
C ASP A 144 -11.17 -10.71 -14.81
N TRP A 145 -10.84 -11.71 -13.99
CA TRP A 145 -9.65 -11.74 -13.14
C TRP A 145 -8.36 -11.41 -13.89
N GLU A 146 -8.11 -12.04 -15.05
CA GLU A 146 -6.84 -11.89 -15.76
C GLU A 146 -6.70 -10.49 -16.35
N THR A 147 -7.79 -9.92 -16.86
CA THR A 147 -7.79 -8.55 -17.39
C THR A 147 -7.58 -7.52 -16.27
N VAL A 148 -8.18 -7.75 -15.09
CA VAL A 148 -7.96 -6.89 -13.91
C VAL A 148 -6.50 -6.97 -13.43
N MET A 149 -5.96 -8.18 -13.28
CA MET A 149 -4.57 -8.37 -12.84
C MET A 149 -3.55 -7.83 -13.86
N THR A 150 -3.80 -7.98 -15.15
CA THR A 150 -2.96 -7.35 -16.20
C THR A 150 -2.96 -5.82 -16.07
N SER A 151 -4.10 -5.23 -15.69
CA SER A 151 -4.22 -3.80 -15.44
C SER A 151 -3.49 -3.38 -14.16
N TYR A 152 -3.54 -4.21 -13.12
CA TYR A 152 -2.78 -4.06 -11.89
C TYR A 152 -1.26 -4.06 -12.15
N ASP A 153 -0.77 -5.01 -12.93
CA ASP A 153 0.63 -5.09 -13.33
C ASP A 153 1.06 -3.90 -14.16
N ALA A 154 0.20 -3.44 -15.08
CA ALA A 154 0.46 -2.24 -15.86
C ALA A 154 0.64 -1.01 -14.95
N ARG A 155 -0.22 -0.86 -13.94
CA ARG A 155 -0.10 0.21 -12.94
C ARG A 155 1.22 0.10 -12.16
N ASN A 156 1.56 -1.07 -11.63
CA ASN A 156 2.79 -1.28 -10.87
C ASN A 156 4.05 -0.99 -11.72
N ASN A 157 4.05 -1.40 -12.98
CA ASN A 157 5.15 -1.11 -13.91
C ASN A 157 5.32 0.40 -14.15
N VAL A 158 4.22 1.14 -14.24
CA VAL A 158 4.22 2.60 -14.37
C VAL A 158 4.75 3.25 -13.09
N GLU A 159 4.27 2.85 -11.91
CA GLU A 159 4.75 3.35 -10.61
C GLU A 159 6.26 3.12 -10.44
N MET A 160 6.75 1.89 -10.64
CA MET A 160 8.18 1.56 -10.56
C MET A 160 9.02 2.41 -11.51
N ALA A 161 8.52 2.67 -12.71
CA ALA A 161 9.27 3.46 -13.69
C ALA A 161 9.27 4.95 -13.36
N PHE A 162 8.20 5.48 -12.73
CA PHE A 162 8.20 6.82 -12.14
C PHE A 162 9.17 6.93 -10.96
N ASP A 163 9.24 5.91 -10.10
CA ASP A 163 10.16 5.91 -8.95
C ASP A 163 11.63 5.89 -9.37
N ILE A 164 11.98 5.05 -10.34
CA ILE A 164 13.33 5.05 -10.94
C ILE A 164 13.64 6.43 -11.47
N PHE A 165 12.73 6.99 -12.24
CA PHE A 165 12.87 8.34 -12.79
C PHE A 165 13.07 9.42 -11.70
N ARG A 166 12.39 9.31 -10.55
CA ARG A 166 12.58 10.22 -9.40
C ARG A 166 13.93 10.01 -8.70
N SER A 167 14.40 8.76 -8.64
CA SER A 167 15.59 8.34 -7.89
C SER A 167 16.91 8.51 -8.65
N GLU A 168 16.88 8.56 -9.98
CA GLU A 168 18.08 8.79 -10.79
C GLU A 168 18.71 10.17 -10.49
N PRO A 169 20.05 10.30 -10.57
CA PRO A 169 20.76 11.55 -10.27
C PRO A 169 20.24 12.77 -11.05
N ASP A 170 19.71 12.53 -12.26
CA ASP A 170 19.14 13.55 -13.15
C ASP A 170 17.66 13.89 -12.85
N GLY A 171 16.98 13.09 -12.01
CA GLY A 171 15.65 13.36 -11.47
C GLY A 171 15.61 14.59 -10.56
N LYS A 172 16.74 14.95 -9.95
CA LYS A 172 16.90 16.17 -9.12
C LYS A 172 17.16 17.45 -9.94
N ARG A 173 17.52 17.34 -11.23
CA ARG A 173 17.76 18.49 -12.14
C ARG A 173 16.50 18.97 -12.87
N GLY A 174 15.33 18.73 -12.28
CA GLY A 174 14.04 19.25 -12.75
C GLY A 174 13.82 20.75 -12.49
N ARG A 175 14.73 21.44 -11.80
CA ARG A 175 14.70 22.91 -11.67
C ARG A 175 15.26 23.57 -12.94
N THR A 176 14.52 23.48 -14.03
CA THR A 176 14.71 24.40 -15.16
C THR A 176 13.63 25.46 -15.05
N GLY A 177 14.01 26.74 -14.88
CA GLY A 177 13.06 27.85 -14.75
C GLY A 177 12.27 28.17 -16.02
N ASP A 178 12.60 27.50 -17.13
CA ASP A 178 11.92 27.64 -18.41
C ASP A 178 10.88 26.51 -18.63
N PRO A 179 9.57 26.85 -18.69
CA PRO A 179 8.48 25.88 -18.85
C PRO A 179 8.54 25.12 -20.18
N VAL A 180 9.13 25.69 -21.24
CA VAL A 180 9.25 25.03 -22.55
C VAL A 180 10.23 23.86 -22.48
N ARG A 181 11.40 24.10 -21.87
CA ARG A 181 12.41 23.05 -21.61
C ARG A 181 11.89 21.99 -20.63
N ALA A 182 11.10 22.38 -19.63
CA ALA A 182 10.47 21.43 -18.71
C ALA A 182 9.49 20.50 -19.44
N ARG A 183 8.64 21.05 -20.33
CA ARG A 183 7.73 20.28 -21.18
C ARG A 183 8.48 19.33 -22.11
N GLY A 184 9.56 19.78 -22.76
CA GLY A 184 10.39 18.94 -23.61
C GLY A 184 11.03 17.77 -22.85
N ARG A 185 11.54 18.02 -21.63
CA ARG A 185 12.10 16.97 -20.77
C ARG A 185 11.04 15.97 -20.32
N LEU A 186 9.85 16.44 -19.92
CA LEU A 186 8.73 15.57 -19.54
C LEU A 186 8.29 14.68 -20.71
N PHE A 187 8.25 15.22 -21.93
CA PHE A 187 7.91 14.46 -23.13
C PHE A 187 8.93 13.35 -23.42
N ILE A 188 10.23 13.65 -23.40
CA ILE A 188 11.28 12.64 -23.59
C ILE A 188 11.22 11.56 -22.51
N LYS A 189 10.97 11.95 -21.25
CA LYS A 189 10.81 11.02 -20.12
C LYS A 189 9.59 10.12 -20.29
N PHE A 190 8.49 10.67 -20.78
CA PHE A 190 7.27 9.91 -21.10
C PHE A 190 7.51 8.90 -22.24
N LEU A 191 8.24 9.28 -23.29
CA LEU A 191 8.62 8.35 -24.37
C LEU A 191 9.56 7.24 -23.86
N ALA A 192 10.57 7.59 -23.07
CA ALA A 192 11.48 6.63 -22.46
C ALA A 192 10.71 5.63 -21.56
N LEU A 193 9.73 6.13 -20.80
CA LEU A 193 8.82 5.33 -19.99
C LEU A 193 8.01 4.35 -20.84
N MET A 194 7.37 4.81 -21.93
CA MET A 194 6.60 3.95 -22.83
C MET A 194 7.47 2.84 -23.45
N ILE A 195 8.68 3.19 -23.88
CA ILE A 195 9.64 2.22 -24.44
C ILE A 195 10.01 1.18 -23.37
N ARG A 196 10.32 1.63 -22.14
CA ARG A 196 10.70 0.75 -21.03
C ARG A 196 9.60 -0.23 -20.65
N VAL A 197 8.35 0.25 -20.51
CA VAL A 197 7.19 -0.62 -20.23
C VAL A 197 7.00 -1.65 -21.35
N ARG A 198 7.17 -1.25 -22.62
CA ARG A 198 7.08 -2.16 -23.77
C ARG A 198 8.20 -3.22 -23.77
N MET A 199 9.42 -2.83 -23.40
CA MET A 199 10.56 -3.76 -23.28
C MET A 199 10.35 -4.75 -22.14
N GLN A 200 9.89 -4.30 -20.96
CA GLN A 200 9.60 -5.18 -19.81
C GLN A 200 8.49 -6.19 -20.11
N ARG A 201 7.46 -5.80 -20.87
CA ARG A 201 6.41 -6.72 -21.34
C ARG A 201 6.91 -7.77 -22.33
N LYS A 202 7.88 -7.45 -23.17
CA LYS A 202 8.44 -8.38 -24.19
C LYS A 202 9.56 -9.28 -23.65
N CYS A 203 10.28 -8.80 -22.64
CA CYS A 203 11.35 -9.54 -21.98
C CYS A 203 11.07 -9.53 -20.47
N PRO A 204 10.12 -10.36 -19.99
CA PRO A 204 9.98 -10.57 -18.56
C PRO A 204 11.34 -11.04 -18.06
N ARG A 205 11.82 -10.46 -16.96
CA ARG A 205 13.10 -10.85 -16.35
C ARG A 205 13.05 -12.35 -16.11
N ARG A 206 13.71 -13.14 -16.96
CA ARG A 206 14.06 -14.53 -16.64
C ARG A 206 14.85 -14.44 -15.34
N GLY A 207 14.28 -14.94 -14.26
CA GLY A 207 15.03 -15.17 -13.03
C GLY A 207 16.30 -15.93 -13.42
N SER A 208 17.46 -15.35 -13.12
CA SER A 208 18.71 -16.07 -13.12
C SER A 208 18.57 -17.20 -12.10
N LYS A 209 18.32 -18.40 -12.59
CA LYS A 209 18.77 -19.61 -11.91
C LYS A 209 20.23 -19.76 -12.27
N ASP A 210 21.10 -19.42 -11.33
CA ASP A 210 22.40 -20.03 -11.09
C ASP A 210 22.64 -19.99 -9.58
#